data_AF-A0A9X1AI95-F1
#
_entry.id   AF-A0A9X1AI95-F1
#
_cell.length_a   1.000
_cell.length_b   1.000
_cell.length_c   1.000
_cell.angle_alpha   90.00
_cell.angle_beta   90.00
_cell.angle_gamma   90.00
#
_symmetry.space_group_name_H-M   'P 1'
#
loop_
_entity.id
_entity.type
_entity.pdbx_description
1 polymer ?
#
loop_
_entity_poly.entity_id
_entity_poly.type
_entity_poly.pdbx_seq_one_letter_code
_entity_poly.pdbx_strand_id
1 'polypeptide(L)' 'MLNETLFPSLARARAATALWRSDYKTAWPHSQIAWQTPDEFASTFPPRRSLALRYANGSAQATVA' A
#
# COMPACT_ATOMS: atom_id res chain seq x y z
N MET A 1 -14.25 -1.27 -18.61
CA MET A 1 -15.50 -0.76 -18.01
C MET A 1 -15.51 -1.13 -16.53
N LEU A 2 -16.04 -0.25 -15.68
CA LEU A 2 -16.15 -0.46 -14.23
C LEU A 2 -17.49 -1.16 -13.95
N ASN A 3 -17.57 -2.07 -12.98
CA ASN A 3 -18.84 -2.68 -12.60
C ASN A 3 -19.70 -1.61 -11.89
N GLU A 4 -20.69 -1.06 -12.60
CA GLU A 4 -21.51 0.06 -12.14
C GLU A 4 -22.32 -0.26 -10.87
N THR A 5 -22.59 -1.54 -10.61
CA THR A 5 -23.31 -2.02 -9.42
C THR A 5 -22.43 -1.98 -8.16
N LEU A 6 -21.12 -2.19 -8.30
CA LEU A 6 -20.17 -2.22 -7.17
C LEU A 6 -19.46 -0.88 -6.99
N PHE A 7 -19.17 -0.19 -8.10
CA PHE A 7 -18.51 1.10 -8.09
C PHE A 7 -19.22 2.07 -9.05
N PRO A 8 -20.15 2.87 -8.53
CA PRO A 8 -20.90 3.88 -9.30
C PRO A 8 -20.05 4.93 -10.03
N SER A 9 -18.78 5.09 -9.68
CA SER A 9 -17.85 5.94 -10.42
C SER A 9 -16.40 5.54 -10.16
N LEU A 10 -15.51 5.92 -11.08
CA LEU A 10 -14.07 5.70 -10.93
C LEU A 10 -13.50 6.45 -9.71
N ALA A 11 -14.03 7.64 -9.41
CA ALA A 11 -13.65 8.39 -8.22
C ALA A 11 -14.01 7.62 -6.94
N ARG A 12 -15.21 7.02 -6.88
CA ARG A 12 -15.64 6.18 -5.75
C ARG A 12 -14.80 4.91 -5.63
N ALA A 13 -14.47 4.25 -6.74
CA ALA A 13 -13.57 3.09 -6.72
C ALA A 13 -12.20 3.45 -6.14
N ARG A 14 -11.59 4.56 -6.59
CA ARG A 14 -10.30 5.03 -6.07
C ARG A 14 -10.36 5.35 -4.58
N ALA A 15 -11.41 6.02 -4.12
CA ALA A 15 -11.59 6.34 -2.71
C ALA A 15 -11.72 5.07 -1.86
N ALA A 16 -12.55 4.11 -2.28
CA ALA A 16 -12.73 2.84 -1.59
C ALA A 16 -11.42 2.03 -1.53
N THR A 17 -10.66 1.96 -2.63
CA THR A 17 -9.36 1.29 -2.65
C THR A 17 -8.33 2.00 -1.77
N ALA A 18 -8.31 3.33 -1.72
CA ALA A 18 -7.41 4.09 -0.87
C ALA A 18 -7.70 3.83 0.61
N LEU A 19 -8.98 3.84 1.00
CA LEU A 19 -9.42 3.54 2.36
C LEU A 19 -9.04 2.10 2.75
N TRP A 20 -9.41 1.12 1.94
CA TRP A 20 -9.08 -0.28 2.18
C TRP A 20 -7.57 -0.51 2.32
N ARG A 21 -6.76 0.13 1.46
CA ARG A 21 -5.29 0.02 1.54
C ARG A 21 -4.74 0.60 2.84
N SER A 22 -5.34 1.68 3.34
CA SER A 22 -4.95 2.26 4.64
C SER A 22 -5.24 1.27 5.76
N ASP A 23 -6.48 0.79 5.84
CA ASP A 23 -6.91 -0.13 6.91
C ASP A 23 -6.11 -1.43 6.90
N TYR A 24 -5.89 -2.00 5.72
CA TYR A 24 -5.06 -3.21 5.55
C TYR A 24 -3.64 -3.02 6.08
N LYS A 25 -3.06 -1.83 5.88
CA LYS A 25 -1.68 -1.53 6.29
C LYS A 25 -1.54 -1.27 7.78
N THR A 26 -2.54 -0.65 8.41
CA THR A 26 -2.36 -0.05 9.75
C THR A 26 -3.31 -0.58 10.81
N ALA A 27 -4.42 -1.23 10.44
CA ALA A 27 -5.45 -1.63 11.40
C ALA A 27 -5.59 -3.15 11.53
N TRP A 28 -5.19 -3.92 10.51
CA TRP A 28 -5.46 -5.35 10.45
C TRP A 28 -4.20 -6.19 10.71
N PRO A 29 -4.16 -6.93 11.84
CA PRO A 29 -3.06 -7.83 12.15
C PRO A 29 -3.12 -9.10 11.29
N HIS A 30 -1.96 -9.54 10.78
CA HIS A 30 -1.86 -10.68 9.87
C HIS A 30 -1.16 -11.87 10.53
N SER A 31 -1.76 -13.06 10.40
CA SER A 31 -1.26 -14.29 11.03
C SER A 31 0.15 -14.69 10.58
N GLN A 32 0.52 -14.40 9.33
CA GLN A 32 1.84 -14.73 8.79
C GLN A 32 2.98 -13.88 9.37
N ILE A 33 2.67 -12.68 9.88
CA ILE A 33 3.64 -11.74 10.46
C ILE A 33 3.39 -11.56 11.96
N ALA A 34 3.18 -12.68 12.65
CA ALA A 34 3.00 -12.72 14.10
C ALA A 34 1.87 -11.82 14.62
N TRP A 35 0.78 -11.69 13.85
CA TRP A 35 -0.34 -10.81 14.16
C TRP A 35 0.05 -9.33 14.27
N GLN A 36 1.09 -8.91 13.57
CA GLN A 36 1.39 -7.49 13.37
C GLN A 36 0.65 -6.95 12.15
N THR A 37 0.45 -5.64 12.12
CA THR A 37 0.07 -4.94 10.89
C THR A 37 1.27 -4.88 9.94
N PRO A 38 1.05 -4.74 8.62
CA PRO A 38 2.15 -4.60 7.67
C PRO A 38 3.08 -3.43 7.96
N ASP A 39 2.57 -2.31 8.50
CA ASP A 39 3.37 -1.11 8.82
C ASP A 39 4.27 -1.33 10.05
N GLU A 40 3.74 -1.97 11.10
CA GLU A 40 4.52 -2.39 12.27
C GLU A 40 5.63 -3.36 11.88
N PHE A 41 5.30 -4.36 11.06
CA PHE A 41 6.29 -5.31 10.56
C PHE A 41 7.36 -4.62 9.69
N ALA A 42 6.97 -3.68 8.82
CA ALA A 42 7.90 -2.91 8.01
C ALA A 42 8.86 -2.06 8.86
N SER A 43 8.39 -1.56 10.00
CA SER A 43 9.19 -0.76 10.94
C SER A 43 10.27 -1.57 11.66
N THR A 44 10.22 -2.91 11.62
CA THR A 44 11.29 -3.77 12.17
C THR A 44 12.54 -3.82 11.28
N PHE A 45 12.43 -3.47 10.01
CA PHE A 45 13.57 -3.47 9.11
C PHE A 45 14.45 -2.24 9.38
N PRO A 46 15.79 -2.39 9.33
CA PRO A 46 16.65 -1.23 9.38
C PRO A 46 16.33 -0.30 8.21
N PRO A 47 16.38 1.04 8.39
CA PRO A 47 16.08 1.99 7.33
C PRO A 47 16.95 1.67 6.10
N ARG A 48 16.29 1.21 5.03
CA ARG A 48 16.97 0.90 3.79
C ARG A 48 17.42 2.21 3.17
N ARG A 49 18.74 2.36 2.94
CA ARG A 49 19.23 3.40 2.03
C ARG A 49 18.49 3.24 0.70
N SER A 50 17.89 4.32 0.23
CA SER A 50 17.23 4.37 -1.07
C SER A 50 18.26 3.96 -2.12
N LEU A 51 18.13 2.73 -2.62
CA LEU A 51 18.93 2.28 -3.74
C LEU A 51 18.37 2.98 -4.97
N ALA A 52 19.24 3.51 -5.83
CA ALA A 52 18.82 4.02 -7.13
C ALA A 52 17.93 2.97 -7.81
N LEU A 53 16.76 3.39 -8.31
CA LEU A 53 15.86 2.53 -9.06
C LEU A 53 16.68 1.85 -10.16
N ARG A 54 16.88 0.53 -10.06
CA ARG A 54 17.67 -0.23 -11.04
C ARG A 54 17.01 -0.28 -12.41
N TYR A 55 15.74 0.14 -12.51
CA TYR A 55 14.96 0.19 -13.73
C TYR A 55 14.21 1.53 -13.82
N ALA A 56 14.40 2.23 -14.93
CA ALA A 56 13.76 3.52 -15.22
C ALA A 56 12.22 3.42 -15.30
N ASN A 57 11.66 2.23 -15.51
CA ASN A 57 10.22 1.98 -15.65
C ASN A 57 9.54 1.40 -14.39
N GLY A 58 10.15 1.55 -13.22
CA GLY A 58 9.55 1.10 -11.95
C GLY A 58 8.41 2.00 -11.48
N SER A 59 7.32 1.41 -10.98
CA SER A 59 6.19 2.13 -10.38
C SER A 59 6.35 2.42 -8.88
N ALA A 60 7.48 2.04 -8.29
CA ALA A 60 7.80 2.37 -6.91
C ALA A 60 8.05 3.87 -6.78
N GLN A 61 7.49 4.50 -5.75
CA GLN A 61 7.60 5.94 -5.57
C GLN A 61 9.07 6.33 -5.30
N ALA A 62 9.58 7.29 -6.08
CA ALA A 62 10.84 7.94 -5.76
C ALA A 62 10.68 8.74 -4.46
N THR A 63 11.65 8.62 -3.56
CA THR A 63 11.60 9.31 -2.27
C THR A 63 11.79 10.81 -2.46
N VAL A 64 10.90 11.61 -1.87
CA VAL A 64 11.06 13.08 -1.76
C VAL A 64 11.99 13.33 -0.57
N ALA A 65 13.03 14.14 -0.81
CA ALA A 65 14.03 14.53 0.18
C ALA A 65 13.47 15.46 1.26
#